data_AF-A0A8T3L2G2-F1
#
_entry.id   AF-A0A8T3L2G2-F1
#
_cell.length_a   1.000
_cell.length_b   1.000
_cell.length_c   1.000
_cell.angle_alpha   90.00
_cell.angle_beta   90.00
_cell.angle_gamma   90.00
#
_symmetry.space_group_name_H-M   'P 1'
#
loop_
_entity.id
_entity.type
_entity.pdbx_description
1 polymer ?
#
loop_
_entity_poly.entity_id
_entity_poly.type
_entity_poly.pdbx_seq_one_letter_code
_entity_poly.pdbx_strand_id
1 'polypeptide(L)'
;MQSVIKFFALAVFLSLSLNLSARDSAARSGQAGKGADRAWSYSGETAPEKWSTLSSAFSACGAGQAQSPVDIQGAIESEHLPLSFFYRTSILSIRRSNHGISLDMESGGFMKMGGERFQLRSIDLHIPGEHTYLGRAADMEIQLNHIDNNGNPVILAIPVNAGRRNNLMVKRIARHLPQENGGQRYSRQIGINAIFLLPSNRSHVLYNGSLTTPPCKEPARWIVFKNPIEIPDLQLRKFTDAIGYNARPVQPLNGRMIWTSIH
;
A
#
# COMPACT_ATOMS: atom_id res chain seq x y z
N MET A 1 88.80 8.09 36.89
CA MET A 1 88.23 9.07 37.83
C MET A 1 86.87 8.57 38.28
N GLN A 2 86.76 8.23 39.58
CA GLN A 2 85.55 8.07 40.43
C GLN A 2 84.38 7.22 39.86
N SER A 3 84.22 5.94 40.23
CA SER A 3 83.52 5.43 41.44
C SER A 3 82.06 5.92 41.52
N VAL A 4 81.02 5.06 41.63
CA VAL A 4 80.41 4.64 42.93
C VAL A 4 79.09 3.88 42.58
N ILE A 5 78.97 2.58 42.91
CA ILE A 5 78.15 1.95 44.00
C ILE A 5 76.70 1.57 43.63
N LYS A 6 76.41 0.28 43.84
CA LYS A 6 75.09 -0.39 43.90
C LYS A 6 74.42 -0.15 45.27
N PHE A 7 73.09 -0.28 45.31
CA PHE A 7 72.24 -0.96 46.31
C PHE A 7 71.00 -0.21 46.82
N PHE A 8 69.96 -1.04 46.98
CA PHE A 8 68.63 -0.88 47.53
C PHE A 8 68.54 -0.22 48.93
N ALA A 9 67.48 0.56 49.15
CA ALA A 9 66.75 0.76 50.41
C ALA A 9 65.31 1.20 50.05
N LEU A 10 64.26 0.40 50.27
CA LEU A 10 63.50 0.13 51.50
C LEU A 10 62.60 1.29 52.00
N ALA A 11 61.30 1.03 51.91
CA ALA A 11 60.19 1.36 52.83
C ALA A 11 59.60 2.80 52.98
N VAL A 12 58.29 2.86 52.66
CA VAL A 12 57.12 3.24 53.50
C VAL A 12 57.07 4.65 54.13
N PHE A 13 55.96 5.38 53.88
CA PHE A 13 54.98 5.99 54.84
C PHE A 13 54.10 7.00 54.07
N LEU A 14 52.83 6.69 53.82
CA LEU A 14 51.64 7.11 54.59
C LEU A 14 51.40 8.62 54.64
N SER A 15 50.41 9.12 53.87
CA SER A 15 49.54 10.20 54.35
C SER A 15 48.19 10.20 53.64
N LEU A 16 47.18 10.34 54.50
CA LEU A 16 45.75 10.31 54.26
C LEU A 16 45.31 11.69 53.73
N SER A 17 44.51 11.75 52.67
CA SER A 17 43.63 12.91 52.43
C SER A 17 42.25 12.43 51.97
N LEU A 18 41.28 12.67 52.86
CA LEU A 18 39.86 12.57 52.62
C LEU A 18 39.46 13.50 51.48
N ASN A 19 38.70 13.00 50.51
CA ASN A 19 37.75 13.83 49.78
C ASN A 19 36.41 13.10 49.70
N LEU A 20 35.49 13.63 50.51
CA LEU A 20 34.07 13.35 50.50
C LEU A 20 33.50 13.93 49.21
N SER A 21 32.96 13.08 48.33
CA SER A 21 32.14 13.53 47.19
C SER A 21 30.88 12.68 47.17
N ALA A 22 29.76 13.38 47.33
CA ALA A 22 28.43 12.83 47.44
C ALA A 22 28.07 11.98 46.21
N ARG A 23 27.52 10.79 46.46
CA ARG A 23 26.88 9.98 45.43
C ARG A 23 25.55 10.62 45.05
N ASP A 24 25.53 11.34 43.94
CA ASP A 24 24.29 11.70 43.26
C ASP A 24 23.64 10.43 42.70
N SER A 25 22.61 9.95 43.40
CA SER A 25 21.66 8.99 42.89
C SER A 25 20.78 9.66 41.84
N ALA A 26 21.27 9.73 40.60
CA ALA A 26 20.45 10.07 39.45
C ALA A 26 19.50 8.90 39.16
N ALA A 27 18.24 9.07 39.55
CA ALA A 27 17.14 8.24 39.14
C ALA A 27 17.12 8.12 37.60
N ARG A 28 17.39 6.92 37.08
CA ARG A 28 17.09 6.59 35.68
C ARG A 28 15.57 6.61 35.54
N SER A 29 15.04 7.73 35.08
CA SER A 29 13.70 7.77 34.50
C SER A 29 13.70 6.80 33.33
N GLY A 30 12.88 5.76 33.43
CA GLY A 30 12.58 4.88 32.31
C GLY A 30 11.93 5.71 31.22
N GLN A 31 12.71 6.11 30.21
CA GLN A 31 12.13 6.47 28.93
C GLN A 31 11.42 5.23 28.41
N ALA A 32 10.09 5.23 28.51
CA ALA A 32 9.25 4.36 27.70
C ALA A 32 9.70 4.54 26.25
N GLY A 33 10.34 3.52 25.69
CA GLY A 33 10.80 3.54 24.32
C GLY A 33 9.62 3.91 23.43
N LYS A 34 9.76 4.97 22.62
CA LYS A 34 8.92 5.14 21.44
C LYS A 34 9.08 3.85 20.64
N GLY A 35 8.06 2.99 20.66
CA GLY A 35 8.10 1.69 20.00
C GLY A 35 8.55 1.89 18.56
N ALA A 36 9.63 1.22 18.16
CA ALA A 36 10.11 1.30 16.79
C ALA A 36 9.00 0.87 15.84
N ASP A 37 8.65 1.72 14.87
CA ASP A 37 7.68 1.40 13.83
C ASP A 37 8.10 0.09 13.16
N ARG A 38 7.29 -0.97 13.32
CA ARG A 38 7.58 -2.27 12.73
C ARG A 38 7.14 -2.28 11.27
N ALA A 39 7.98 -2.80 10.39
CA ALA A 39 7.61 -3.04 8.99
C ALA A 39 6.39 -3.98 8.92
N TRP A 40 5.42 -3.66 8.06
CA TRP A 40 4.21 -4.46 7.87
C TRP A 40 4.38 -5.49 6.74
N SER A 41 3.49 -6.48 6.66
CA SER A 41 3.41 -7.41 5.54
C SER A 41 2.00 -7.98 5.40
N TYR A 42 1.80 -8.90 4.46
CA TYR A 42 0.52 -9.60 4.26
C TYR A 42 0.45 -10.96 4.99
N SER A 43 1.44 -11.31 5.82
CA SER A 43 1.48 -12.63 6.50
C SER A 43 2.30 -12.62 7.81
N GLY A 44 2.10 -13.64 8.65
CA GLY A 44 2.90 -13.83 9.86
C GLY A 44 2.66 -12.76 10.94
N GLU A 45 3.73 -12.37 11.65
CA GLU A 45 3.64 -11.48 12.81
C GLU A 45 3.36 -10.01 12.47
N THR A 46 3.39 -9.64 11.19
CA THR A 46 3.13 -8.27 10.72
C THR A 46 2.00 -8.21 9.70
N ALA A 47 1.13 -9.23 9.71
CA ALA A 47 -0.04 -9.40 8.85
C ALA A 47 -1.16 -8.35 9.10
N PRO A 48 -2.15 -8.24 8.20
CA PRO A 48 -3.21 -7.23 8.27
C PRO A 48 -3.94 -7.12 9.60
N GLU A 49 -4.19 -8.25 10.27
CA GLU A 49 -4.88 -8.31 11.56
C GLU A 49 -4.09 -7.62 12.69
N LYS A 50 -2.79 -7.44 12.49
CA LYS A 50 -1.84 -6.86 13.47
C LYS A 50 -1.39 -5.45 13.09
N TRP A 51 -1.72 -4.92 11.90
CA TRP A 51 -1.20 -3.64 11.41
C TRP A 51 -1.38 -2.48 12.39
N SER A 52 -2.54 -2.37 13.04
CA SER A 52 -2.83 -1.32 14.02
C SER A 52 -1.93 -1.33 15.26
N THR A 53 -1.28 -2.46 15.54
CA THR A 53 -0.38 -2.64 16.69
C THR A 53 1.09 -2.37 16.35
N LEU A 54 1.43 -2.26 15.06
CA LEU A 54 2.82 -2.12 14.60
C LEU A 54 3.37 -0.70 14.75
N SER A 55 2.50 0.30 14.72
CA SER A 55 2.81 1.71 14.87
C SER A 55 1.56 2.49 15.26
N SER A 56 1.71 3.56 16.05
CA SER A 56 0.61 4.49 16.34
C SER A 56 0.06 5.15 15.07
N ALA A 57 0.90 5.32 14.05
CA ALA A 57 0.50 5.84 12.74
C ALA A 57 -0.49 4.90 12.00
N PHE A 58 -0.55 3.63 12.37
CA PHE A 58 -1.41 2.62 11.73
C PHE A 58 -2.69 2.35 12.54
N SER A 59 -2.96 3.13 13.59
CA SER A 59 -4.14 2.96 14.46
C SER A 59 -5.46 2.89 13.68
N ALA A 60 -5.60 3.66 12.59
CA ALA A 60 -6.77 3.62 11.72
C ALA A 60 -7.03 2.24 11.09
N CYS A 61 -6.00 1.41 10.88
CA CYS A 61 -6.15 0.05 10.36
C CYS A 61 -7.00 -0.86 11.26
N GLY A 62 -7.13 -0.54 12.55
CA GLY A 62 -7.94 -1.32 13.51
C GLY A 62 -9.09 -0.53 14.13
N ALA A 63 -8.96 0.78 14.31
CA ALA A 63 -10.00 1.63 14.89
C ALA A 63 -10.95 2.25 13.86
N GLY A 64 -10.53 2.32 12.58
CA GLY A 64 -11.31 2.91 11.50
C GLY A 64 -12.64 2.20 11.29
N GLN A 65 -13.70 2.97 11.07
CA GLN A 65 -15.06 2.43 10.89
C GLN A 65 -15.45 2.38 9.42
N ALA A 66 -14.72 3.07 8.55
CA ALA A 66 -14.94 3.09 7.11
C ALA A 66 -13.77 2.45 6.36
N GLN A 67 -13.29 1.30 6.84
CA GLN A 67 -12.15 0.61 6.25
C GLN A 67 -12.49 -0.10 4.92
N SER A 68 -11.47 -0.28 4.08
CA SER A 68 -11.51 -0.99 2.80
C SER A 68 -10.48 -2.13 2.78
N PRO A 69 -10.65 -3.18 1.95
CA PRO A 69 -11.76 -3.40 1.00
C PRO A 69 -13.03 -3.87 1.69
N VAL A 70 -14.14 -4.04 0.96
CA VAL A 70 -15.42 -4.53 1.48
C VAL A 70 -15.99 -5.64 0.59
N ASP A 71 -16.88 -6.46 1.15
CA ASP A 71 -17.76 -7.33 0.37
C ASP A 71 -18.99 -6.57 -0.11
N ILE A 72 -19.18 -6.56 -1.43
CA ILE A 72 -20.28 -5.86 -2.11
C ILE A 72 -21.43 -6.85 -2.26
N GLN A 73 -22.36 -6.79 -1.30
CA GLN A 73 -23.53 -7.68 -1.27
C GLN A 73 -24.76 -7.09 -1.97
N GLY A 74 -24.77 -5.77 -2.18
CA GLY A 74 -25.84 -5.03 -2.81
C GLY A 74 -25.46 -3.57 -2.95
N ALA A 75 -26.24 -2.83 -3.72
CA ALA A 75 -26.06 -1.40 -3.87
C ALA A 75 -27.43 -0.73 -4.00
N ILE A 76 -27.52 0.48 -3.46
CA ILE A 76 -28.69 1.34 -3.56
C ILE A 76 -28.56 2.17 -4.82
N GLU A 77 -29.62 2.17 -5.61
CA GLU A 77 -29.71 3.02 -6.78
C GLU A 77 -29.68 4.50 -6.38
N SER A 78 -28.83 5.27 -7.04
CA SER A 78 -28.71 6.70 -6.86
C SER A 78 -28.68 7.42 -8.20
N GLU A 79 -28.68 8.75 -8.15
CA GLU A 79 -28.45 9.58 -9.34
C GLU A 79 -27.23 9.09 -10.13
N HIS A 80 -27.37 9.11 -11.46
CA HIS A 80 -26.33 8.69 -12.36
C HIS A 80 -25.16 9.69 -12.33
N LEU A 81 -23.99 9.23 -11.88
CA LEU A 81 -22.76 10.02 -11.88
C LEU A 81 -21.84 9.48 -12.98
N PRO A 82 -21.92 10.02 -14.22
CA PRO A 82 -21.22 9.44 -15.35
C PRO A 82 -19.71 9.56 -15.17
N LEU A 83 -19.00 8.44 -15.40
CA LEU A 83 -17.55 8.40 -15.40
C LEU A 83 -17.01 8.75 -16.79
N SER A 84 -16.22 9.82 -16.86
CA SER A 84 -15.51 10.22 -18.07
C SER A 84 -13.99 10.07 -17.89
N PHE A 85 -13.31 9.48 -18.86
CA PHE A 85 -11.89 9.15 -18.76
C PHE A 85 -11.09 9.93 -19.80
N PHE A 86 -10.09 10.67 -19.33
CA PHE A 86 -9.18 11.49 -20.14
C PHE A 86 -7.74 11.04 -19.87
N TYR A 87 -7.53 9.73 -19.91
CA TYR A 87 -6.21 9.13 -19.68
C TYR A 87 -5.28 9.35 -20.86
N ARG A 88 -4.01 9.55 -20.53
CA ARG A 88 -2.93 9.79 -21.49
C ARG A 88 -1.92 8.66 -21.40
N THR A 89 -1.19 8.46 -22.49
CA THR A 89 -0.08 7.52 -22.52
C THR A 89 1.05 8.06 -21.64
N SER A 90 1.41 7.30 -20.61
CA SER A 90 2.59 7.52 -19.77
C SER A 90 3.68 6.52 -20.14
N ILE A 91 4.93 6.88 -19.91
CA ILE A 91 6.05 5.93 -19.96
C ILE A 91 5.85 4.91 -18.83
N LEU A 92 6.08 3.63 -19.12
CA LEU A 92 6.06 2.58 -18.13
C LEU A 92 7.17 2.81 -17.10
N SER A 93 6.76 3.07 -15.86
CA SER A 93 7.61 3.18 -14.68
C SER A 93 7.08 2.24 -13.62
N ILE A 94 7.76 1.13 -13.37
CA ILE A 94 7.33 0.11 -12.40
C ILE A 94 8.17 0.23 -11.14
N ARG A 95 7.51 0.27 -9.98
CA ARG A 95 8.14 0.16 -8.66
C ARG A 95 7.70 -1.15 -8.02
N ARG A 96 8.66 -2.00 -7.67
CA ARG A 96 8.43 -3.23 -6.90
C ARG A 96 8.96 -3.05 -5.48
N SER A 97 8.09 -3.23 -4.50
CA SER A 97 8.44 -3.26 -3.07
C SER A 97 8.16 -4.65 -2.50
N ASN A 98 8.47 -4.82 -1.22
CA ASN A 98 8.03 -5.96 -0.41
C ASN A 98 6.50 -6.05 -0.23
N HIS A 99 5.75 -5.06 -0.72
CA HIS A 99 4.29 -4.98 -0.58
C HIS A 99 3.54 -5.17 -1.91
N GLY A 100 4.26 -5.29 -3.03
CA GLY A 100 3.68 -5.53 -4.35
C GLY A 100 4.29 -4.65 -5.44
N ILE A 101 3.52 -4.49 -6.52
CA ILE A 101 3.94 -3.77 -7.73
C ILE A 101 3.00 -2.58 -7.96
N SER A 102 3.61 -1.42 -8.21
CA SER A 102 2.94 -0.18 -8.55
C SER A 102 3.51 0.38 -9.84
N LEU A 103 2.68 0.89 -10.73
CA LEU A 103 3.09 1.63 -11.91
C LEU A 103 2.90 3.12 -11.63
N ASP A 104 4.00 3.88 -11.59
CA ASP A 104 3.98 5.32 -11.39
C ASP A 104 3.49 6.02 -12.69
N MET A 105 2.49 6.90 -12.58
CA MET A 105 1.83 7.55 -13.72
C MET A 105 2.14 9.06 -13.75
N GLU A 106 3.36 9.44 -14.14
CA GLU A 106 3.77 10.85 -14.21
C GLU A 106 2.87 11.68 -15.15
N SER A 107 2.43 11.09 -16.26
CA SER A 107 1.54 11.73 -17.25
C SER A 107 0.28 10.91 -17.53
N GLY A 108 -0.32 10.28 -16.50
CA GLY A 108 -1.45 9.35 -16.67
C GLY A 108 -2.78 9.96 -17.11
N GLY A 109 -2.92 11.28 -17.09
CA GLY A 109 -4.20 11.95 -17.33
C GLY A 109 -5.14 11.88 -16.13
N PHE A 110 -6.44 11.90 -16.35
CA PHE A 110 -7.42 12.05 -15.26
C PHE A 110 -8.76 11.39 -15.59
N MET A 111 -9.59 11.20 -14.57
CA MET A 111 -11.02 10.88 -14.73
C MET A 111 -11.89 12.02 -14.20
N LYS A 112 -13.16 12.04 -14.58
CA LYS A 112 -14.20 12.91 -14.03
C LYS A 112 -15.41 12.08 -13.58
N MET A 113 -16.05 12.54 -12.51
CA MET A 113 -17.32 12.02 -11.98
C MET A 113 -18.05 13.21 -11.35
N GLY A 114 -19.34 13.41 -11.65
CA GLY A 114 -20.11 14.52 -11.08
C GLY A 114 -19.50 15.91 -11.35
N GLY A 115 -18.83 16.11 -12.49
CA GLY A 115 -18.15 17.36 -12.84
C GLY A 115 -16.80 17.58 -12.17
N GLU A 116 -16.49 16.86 -11.09
CA GLU A 116 -15.18 16.89 -10.43
C GLU A 116 -14.10 16.16 -11.26
N ARG A 117 -12.84 16.54 -11.05
CA ARG A 117 -11.67 15.99 -11.75
C ARG A 117 -10.73 15.29 -10.78
N PHE A 118 -10.27 14.09 -11.13
CA PHE A 118 -9.32 13.30 -10.33
C PHE A 118 -8.12 12.88 -11.16
N GLN A 119 -6.93 13.32 -10.74
CA GLN A 119 -5.67 13.10 -11.46
C GLN A 119 -5.13 11.69 -11.16
N LEU A 120 -4.86 10.89 -12.20
CA LEU A 120 -4.26 9.56 -12.05
C LEU A 120 -2.80 9.69 -11.59
N ARG A 121 -2.41 8.93 -10.56
CA ARG A 121 -1.08 8.97 -9.94
C ARG A 121 -0.34 7.64 -10.01
N SER A 122 -1.04 6.53 -9.77
CA SER A 122 -0.45 5.20 -9.89
C SER A 122 -1.48 4.14 -10.28
N ILE A 123 -0.97 2.97 -10.63
CA ILE A 123 -1.76 1.75 -10.84
C ILE A 123 -1.16 0.66 -9.97
N ASP A 124 -1.93 0.17 -9.00
CA ASP A 124 -1.49 -0.88 -8.08
C ASP A 124 -2.18 -2.21 -8.44
N LEU A 125 -1.50 -3.32 -8.15
CA LEU A 125 -1.93 -4.67 -8.52
C LEU A 125 -2.04 -5.53 -7.26
N HIS A 126 -3.19 -6.18 -7.08
CA HIS A 126 -3.47 -7.06 -5.94
C HIS A 126 -3.87 -8.47 -6.37
N ILE A 127 -3.33 -9.48 -5.70
CA ILE A 127 -3.63 -10.90 -5.92
C ILE A 127 -3.94 -11.57 -4.58
N PRO A 128 -5.11 -12.24 -4.43
CA PRO A 128 -6.29 -12.12 -5.30
C PRO A 128 -6.83 -10.68 -5.31
N GLY A 129 -7.98 -10.44 -5.96
CA GLY A 129 -8.67 -9.16 -5.82
C GLY A 129 -9.04 -8.86 -4.36
N GLU A 130 -8.92 -7.60 -3.96
CA GLU A 130 -9.19 -7.16 -2.58
C GLU A 130 -10.70 -7.06 -2.32
N HIS A 131 -11.46 -6.48 -3.26
CA HIS A 131 -12.91 -6.42 -3.17
C HIS A 131 -13.52 -7.77 -3.51
N THR A 132 -14.65 -8.06 -2.87
CA THR A 132 -15.45 -9.23 -3.20
C THR A 132 -16.87 -8.83 -3.59
N TYR A 133 -17.50 -9.65 -4.42
CA TYR A 133 -18.93 -9.56 -4.71
C TYR A 133 -19.58 -10.85 -4.23
N LEU A 134 -20.51 -10.73 -3.28
CA LEU A 134 -21.17 -11.87 -2.64
C LEU A 134 -20.15 -12.89 -2.09
N GLY A 135 -19.11 -12.38 -1.43
CA GLY A 135 -18.03 -13.16 -0.84
C GLY A 135 -17.03 -13.76 -1.84
N ARG A 136 -17.13 -13.46 -3.13
CA ARG A 136 -16.22 -13.97 -4.17
C ARG A 136 -15.24 -12.89 -4.61
N ALA A 137 -13.95 -13.16 -4.42
CA ALA A 137 -12.87 -12.34 -4.96
C ALA A 137 -12.68 -12.60 -6.45
N ALA A 138 -12.19 -11.59 -7.17
CA ALA A 138 -11.59 -11.78 -8.49
C ALA A 138 -10.21 -12.43 -8.36
N ASP A 139 -9.67 -13.00 -9.44
CA ASP A 139 -8.34 -13.62 -9.42
C ASP A 139 -7.21 -12.59 -9.22
N MET A 140 -7.45 -11.34 -9.64
CA MET A 140 -6.58 -10.18 -9.43
C MET A 140 -7.44 -8.90 -9.44
N GLU A 141 -6.97 -7.84 -8.80
CA GLU A 141 -7.58 -6.50 -8.88
C GLU A 141 -6.54 -5.47 -9.31
N ILE A 142 -6.92 -4.61 -10.26
CA ILE A 142 -6.14 -3.44 -10.67
C ILE A 142 -6.79 -2.21 -10.03
N GLN A 143 -6.02 -1.46 -9.25
CA GLN A 143 -6.47 -0.23 -8.61
C GLN A 143 -5.83 0.98 -9.29
N LEU A 144 -6.64 1.80 -9.97
CA LEU A 144 -6.19 3.09 -10.51
C LEU A 144 -6.33 4.17 -9.42
N ASN A 145 -5.20 4.60 -8.88
CA ASN A 145 -5.15 5.56 -7.77
C ASN A 145 -5.14 6.99 -8.31
N HIS A 146 -6.21 7.72 -8.02
CA HIS A 146 -6.32 9.13 -8.35
C HIS A 146 -6.30 9.99 -7.09
N ILE A 147 -6.05 11.29 -7.28
CA ILE A 147 -6.25 12.30 -6.25
C ILE A 147 -7.16 13.41 -6.76
N ASP A 148 -7.99 13.96 -5.87
CA ASP A 148 -8.73 15.20 -6.14
C ASP A 148 -7.85 16.45 -5.99
N ASN A 149 -8.44 17.63 -6.15
CA ASN A 149 -7.74 18.91 -6.04
C ASN A 149 -7.22 19.20 -4.61
N ASN A 150 -7.76 18.52 -3.59
CA ASN A 150 -7.35 18.65 -2.20
C ASN A 150 -6.34 17.56 -1.78
N GLY A 151 -5.96 16.67 -2.70
CA GLY A 151 -5.06 15.55 -2.43
C GLY A 151 -5.73 14.34 -1.79
N ASN A 152 -7.08 14.28 -1.77
CA ASN A 152 -7.78 13.11 -1.22
C ASN A 152 -7.79 11.95 -2.22
N PRO A 153 -7.65 10.70 -1.75
CA PRO A 153 -7.66 9.53 -2.62
C PRO A 153 -9.03 9.26 -3.28
N VAL A 154 -9.00 8.92 -4.56
CA VAL A 154 -10.14 8.41 -5.33
C VAL A 154 -9.67 7.20 -6.14
N ILE A 155 -10.17 6.02 -5.81
CA ILE A 155 -9.60 4.76 -6.29
C ILE A 155 -10.63 4.03 -7.16
N LEU A 156 -10.21 3.68 -8.38
CA LEU A 156 -11.02 2.88 -9.30
C LEU A 156 -10.50 1.45 -9.31
N ALA A 157 -11.28 0.50 -8.78
CA ALA A 157 -10.96 -0.92 -8.77
C ALA A 157 -11.54 -1.63 -10.00
N ILE A 158 -10.69 -2.40 -10.67
CA ILE A 158 -11.03 -3.20 -11.84
C ILE A 158 -10.76 -4.66 -11.49
N PRO A 159 -11.80 -5.50 -11.34
CA PRO A 159 -11.61 -6.93 -11.14
C PRO A 159 -11.05 -7.57 -12.41
N VAL A 160 -10.18 -8.57 -12.25
CA VAL A 160 -9.56 -9.31 -13.33
C VAL A 160 -9.69 -10.79 -13.05
N ASN A 161 -10.25 -11.54 -14.00
CA ASN A 161 -10.39 -12.98 -13.90
C ASN A 161 -9.58 -13.69 -14.98
N ALA A 162 -9.15 -14.92 -14.67
CA ALA A 162 -8.64 -15.84 -15.66
C ALA A 162 -9.75 -16.16 -16.68
N GLY A 163 -9.40 -16.10 -17.96
CA GLY A 163 -10.35 -16.28 -19.05
C GLY A 163 -9.66 -16.53 -20.37
N ARG A 164 -10.45 -16.53 -21.45
CA ARG A 164 -9.93 -16.79 -22.82
C ARG A 164 -9.53 -15.51 -23.53
N ARG A 165 -10.03 -14.36 -23.09
CA ARG A 165 -9.68 -13.06 -23.68
C ARG A 165 -8.28 -12.64 -23.27
N ASN A 166 -7.70 -11.78 -24.09
CA ASN A 166 -6.35 -11.30 -23.91
C ASN A 166 -6.34 -9.76 -23.95
N ASN A 167 -6.25 -9.14 -22.78
CA ASN A 167 -6.03 -7.70 -22.71
C ASN A 167 -4.57 -7.37 -23.08
N LEU A 168 -4.36 -6.74 -24.25
CA LEU A 168 -3.02 -6.44 -24.77
C LEU A 168 -2.22 -5.49 -23.88
N MET A 169 -2.88 -4.60 -23.13
CA MET A 169 -2.21 -3.71 -22.18
C MET A 169 -1.73 -4.49 -20.97
N VAL A 170 -2.56 -5.37 -20.40
CA VAL A 170 -2.16 -6.25 -19.30
C VAL A 170 -1.01 -7.18 -19.75
N LYS A 171 -1.09 -7.77 -20.95
CA LYS A 171 0.00 -8.56 -21.55
C LYS A 171 1.29 -7.76 -21.72
N ARG A 172 1.19 -6.46 -22.01
CA ARG A 172 2.36 -5.57 -22.15
C ARG A 172 3.00 -5.32 -20.78
N ILE A 173 2.21 -5.06 -19.75
CA ILE A 173 2.68 -4.89 -18.37
C ILE A 173 3.35 -6.19 -17.87
N ALA A 174 2.67 -7.33 -18.03
CA ALA A 174 3.16 -8.64 -17.59
C ALA A 174 4.55 -9.01 -18.15
N ARG A 175 4.87 -8.57 -19.37
CA ARG A 175 6.18 -8.82 -20.02
C ARG A 175 7.34 -8.05 -19.41
N HIS A 176 7.06 -7.00 -18.65
CA HIS A 176 8.07 -6.09 -18.10
C HIS A 176 8.07 -6.07 -16.57
N LEU A 177 7.32 -6.99 -15.92
CA LEU A 177 7.35 -7.11 -14.47
C LEU A 177 8.77 -7.50 -14.01
N PRO A 178 9.35 -6.75 -13.07
CA PRO A 178 10.64 -7.09 -12.51
C PRO A 178 10.55 -8.39 -11.70
N GLN A 179 11.52 -9.28 -11.89
CA GLN A 179 11.59 -10.58 -11.20
C GLN A 179 12.34 -10.49 -9.86
N GLU A 180 13.23 -9.52 -9.71
CA GLU A 180 14.01 -9.30 -8.48
C GLU A 180 13.39 -8.22 -7.59
N ASN A 181 13.47 -8.42 -6.29
CA ASN A 181 13.06 -7.43 -5.30
C ASN A 181 14.23 -6.48 -5.10
N GLY A 182 13.98 -5.18 -5.07
CA GLY A 182 15.06 -4.22 -4.84
C GLY A 182 14.65 -2.78 -4.55
N GLY A 183 13.35 -2.48 -4.47
CA GLY A 183 12.87 -1.10 -4.31
C GLY A 183 13.23 -0.18 -5.48
N GLN A 184 13.81 -0.72 -6.56
CA GLN A 184 14.25 0.03 -7.71
C GLN A 184 13.05 0.35 -8.63
N ARG A 185 13.12 1.52 -9.26
CA ARG A 185 12.19 1.93 -10.31
C ARG A 185 12.70 1.42 -11.65
N TYR A 186 11.88 0.63 -12.32
CA TYR A 186 12.15 0.08 -13.64
C TYR A 186 11.38 0.88 -14.69
N SER A 187 12.10 1.80 -15.34
CA SER A 187 11.55 2.56 -16.47
C SER A 187 11.85 1.86 -17.79
N ARG A 188 10.87 1.82 -18.70
CA ARG A 188 11.02 1.32 -20.07
C ARG A 188 10.35 2.30 -21.01
N GLN A 189 10.92 2.54 -22.20
CA GLN A 189 10.33 3.37 -23.26
C GLN A 189 9.11 2.67 -23.90
N ILE A 190 8.09 2.45 -23.09
CA ILE A 190 6.90 1.68 -23.43
C ILE A 190 5.71 2.50 -22.95
N GLY A 191 4.81 2.82 -23.88
CA GLY A 191 3.60 3.56 -23.56
C GLY A 191 2.55 2.69 -22.86
N ILE A 192 2.05 3.17 -21.73
CA ILE A 192 0.92 2.62 -20.98
C ILE A 192 -0.18 3.68 -20.93
N ASN A 193 -1.39 3.28 -21.32
CA ASN A 193 -2.57 4.12 -21.16
C ASN A 193 -3.65 3.32 -20.44
N ALA A 194 -4.08 3.81 -19.28
CA ALA A 194 -5.02 3.14 -18.39
C ALA A 194 -6.41 2.94 -19.02
N ILE A 195 -6.75 3.67 -20.10
CA ILE A 195 -8.02 3.48 -20.82
C ILE A 195 -8.18 2.04 -21.31
N PHE A 196 -7.08 1.37 -21.64
CA PHE A 196 -7.07 -0.01 -22.13
C PHE A 196 -7.12 -1.06 -21.02
N LEU A 197 -7.14 -0.64 -19.75
CA LEU A 197 -7.37 -1.52 -18.60
C LEU A 197 -8.84 -1.55 -18.19
N LEU A 198 -9.66 -0.61 -18.67
CA LEU A 198 -11.07 -0.51 -18.30
C LEU A 198 -11.91 -1.63 -18.94
N PRO A 199 -12.93 -2.16 -18.24
CA PRO A 199 -13.90 -3.06 -18.85
C PRO A 199 -14.76 -2.33 -19.88
N SER A 200 -15.34 -3.10 -20.82
CA SER A 200 -16.29 -2.56 -21.79
C SER A 200 -17.59 -2.12 -21.11
N ASN A 201 -18.11 -2.92 -20.18
CA ASN A 201 -19.23 -2.54 -19.32
C ASN A 201 -18.71 -1.86 -18.05
N ARG A 202 -19.00 -0.57 -17.93
CA ARG A 202 -18.52 0.31 -16.85
C ARG A 202 -19.52 0.47 -15.70
N SER A 203 -20.47 -0.45 -15.58
CA SER A 203 -21.33 -0.55 -14.38
C SER A 203 -20.44 -0.70 -13.16
N HIS A 204 -20.66 0.15 -12.16
CA HIS A 204 -19.83 0.23 -10.97
C HIS A 204 -20.67 0.50 -9.74
N VAL A 205 -20.04 0.32 -8.59
CA VAL A 205 -20.55 0.80 -7.30
C VAL A 205 -19.64 1.87 -6.73
N LEU A 206 -20.19 2.71 -5.86
CA LEU A 206 -19.51 3.79 -5.17
C LEU A 206 -19.64 3.56 -3.67
N TYR A 207 -18.57 3.79 -2.92
CA TYR A 207 -18.64 3.85 -1.45
C TYR A 207 -17.49 4.69 -0.85
N ASN A 208 -17.69 5.18 0.37
CA ASN A 208 -16.63 5.84 1.14
C ASN A 208 -15.88 4.81 2.00
N GLY A 209 -14.56 4.81 1.87
CA GLY A 209 -13.68 3.80 2.43
C GLY A 209 -12.35 4.35 2.94
N SER A 210 -11.33 3.50 2.91
CA SER A 210 -9.96 3.83 3.29
C SER A 210 -8.97 3.39 2.22
N LEU A 211 -7.68 3.72 2.41
CA LEU A 211 -6.60 2.95 1.77
C LEU A 211 -6.60 1.50 2.29
N THR A 212 -6.20 0.54 1.46
CA THR A 212 -6.12 -0.89 1.82
C THR A 212 -4.77 -1.32 2.37
N THR A 213 -3.82 -0.38 2.48
CA THR A 213 -2.51 -0.59 3.11
C THR A 213 -2.29 0.43 4.23
N PRO A 214 -1.41 0.15 5.21
CA PRO A 214 -1.04 1.13 6.22
C PRO A 214 -0.62 2.48 5.62
N PRO A 215 -1.06 3.62 6.19
CA PRO A 215 -1.75 3.78 7.48
C PRO A 215 -3.29 3.55 7.44
N CYS A 216 -3.84 2.94 6.39
CA CYS A 216 -5.26 2.67 6.22
C CYS A 216 -6.14 3.92 6.36
N LYS A 217 -5.63 5.03 5.81
CA LYS A 217 -6.20 6.37 5.98
C LYS A 217 -7.62 6.45 5.41
N GLU A 218 -8.50 7.07 6.18
CA GLU A 218 -9.84 7.52 5.78
C GLU A 218 -9.83 9.07 5.62
N PRO A 219 -10.74 9.63 4.81
CA PRO A 219 -11.60 8.96 3.83
C PRO A 219 -10.87 8.73 2.49
N ALA A 220 -11.26 7.68 1.78
CA ALA A 220 -10.99 7.46 0.37
C ALA A 220 -12.31 7.19 -0.36
N ARG A 221 -12.47 7.70 -1.59
CA ARG A 221 -13.65 7.37 -2.40
C ARG A 221 -13.34 6.18 -3.31
N TRP A 222 -14.15 5.14 -3.22
CA TRP A 222 -14.00 3.95 -4.05
C TRP A 222 -15.04 3.91 -5.17
N ILE A 223 -14.57 3.55 -6.35
CA ILE A 223 -15.36 3.23 -7.53
C ILE A 223 -14.97 1.80 -7.92
N VAL A 224 -15.86 0.83 -7.75
CA VAL A 224 -15.54 -0.58 -8.01
C VAL A 224 -16.36 -1.07 -9.19
N PHE A 225 -15.72 -1.45 -10.30
CA PHE A 225 -16.45 -2.02 -11.43
C PHE A 225 -17.05 -3.37 -11.06
N LYS A 226 -18.27 -3.62 -11.56
CA LYS A 226 -18.98 -4.90 -11.38
C LYS A 226 -18.48 -5.98 -12.34
N ASN A 227 -18.01 -5.57 -13.52
CA ASN A 227 -17.63 -6.49 -14.58
C ASN A 227 -16.11 -6.64 -14.64
N PRO A 228 -15.58 -7.88 -14.57
CA PRO A 228 -14.16 -8.10 -14.69
C PRO A 228 -13.68 -7.94 -16.13
N ILE A 229 -12.41 -7.56 -16.29
CA ILE A 229 -11.67 -7.88 -17.51
C ILE A 229 -11.12 -9.30 -17.41
N GLU A 230 -10.83 -9.90 -18.56
CA GLU A 230 -10.29 -11.25 -18.63
C GLU A 230 -8.84 -11.24 -19.14
N ILE A 231 -8.02 -12.11 -18.57
CA ILE A 231 -6.67 -12.41 -19.06
C ILE A 231 -6.43 -13.92 -19.10
N PRO A 232 -5.52 -14.43 -19.95
CA PRO A 232 -5.18 -15.85 -19.93
C PRO A 232 -4.52 -16.25 -18.61
N ASP A 233 -4.76 -17.48 -18.16
CA ASP A 233 -4.17 -18.06 -16.93
C ASP A 233 -2.63 -17.91 -16.88
N LEU A 234 -1.96 -18.12 -18.02
CA LEU A 234 -0.51 -17.94 -18.14
C LEU A 234 -0.05 -16.49 -17.89
N GLN A 235 -0.90 -15.49 -18.10
CA GLN A 235 -0.59 -14.10 -17.74
C GLN A 235 -0.84 -13.85 -16.26
N LEU A 236 -1.95 -14.37 -15.72
CA LEU A 236 -2.25 -14.27 -14.29
C LEU A 236 -1.09 -14.85 -13.45
N ARG A 237 -0.59 -16.05 -13.81
CA ARG A 237 0.56 -16.66 -13.14
C ARG A 237 1.79 -15.76 -13.09
N LYS A 238 2.09 -15.00 -14.16
CA LYS A 238 3.23 -14.07 -14.17
C LYS A 238 3.07 -12.96 -13.13
N PHE A 239 1.85 -12.48 -12.91
CA PHE A 239 1.58 -11.53 -11.84
C PHE A 239 1.69 -12.21 -10.48
N THR A 240 1.12 -13.41 -10.31
CA THR A 240 1.22 -14.18 -9.06
C THR A 240 2.66 -14.46 -8.67
N ASP A 241 3.51 -14.89 -9.61
CA ASP A 241 4.93 -15.17 -9.36
C ASP A 241 5.71 -13.90 -8.99
N ALA A 242 5.37 -12.76 -9.61
CA ALA A 242 6.06 -11.49 -9.38
C ALA A 242 5.61 -10.79 -8.08
N ILE A 243 4.33 -10.89 -7.73
CA ILE A 243 3.71 -10.12 -6.64
C ILE A 243 3.57 -10.97 -5.36
N GLY A 244 3.26 -12.26 -5.49
CA GLY A 244 2.73 -13.07 -4.40
C GLY A 244 1.31 -12.66 -4.01
N TYR A 245 0.86 -13.12 -2.85
CA TYR A 245 -0.44 -12.73 -2.31
C TYR A 245 -0.32 -11.45 -1.49
N ASN A 246 -1.05 -10.41 -1.89
CA ASN A 246 -0.94 -9.05 -1.33
C ASN A 246 -2.31 -8.37 -1.21
N ALA A 247 -3.34 -9.15 -0.89
CA ALA A 247 -4.70 -8.65 -0.66
C ALA A 247 -4.99 -8.53 0.84
N ARG A 248 -5.45 -7.35 1.28
CA ARG A 248 -6.02 -7.17 2.62
C ARG A 248 -7.38 -7.89 2.69
N PRO A 249 -7.71 -8.57 3.81
CA PRO A 249 -9.05 -9.11 4.03
C PRO A 249 -10.15 -8.04 3.96
N VAL A 250 -11.35 -8.44 3.55
CA VAL A 250 -12.54 -7.57 3.57
C VAL A 250 -12.85 -7.05 4.98
N GLN A 251 -13.31 -5.82 5.03
CA GLN A 251 -13.61 -5.08 6.25
C GLN A 251 -15.13 -4.93 6.40
N PRO A 252 -15.66 -4.86 7.63
CA PRO A 252 -17.09 -4.66 7.87
C PRO A 252 -17.61 -3.37 7.24
N LEU A 253 -18.83 -3.41 6.67
CA LEU A 253 -19.46 -2.21 6.14
C LEU A 253 -19.85 -1.19 7.21
N ASN A 254 -20.11 -1.62 8.46
CA ASN A 254 -20.46 -0.74 9.59
C ASN A 254 -21.58 0.26 9.26
N GLY A 255 -22.63 -0.20 8.57
CA GLY A 255 -23.78 0.63 8.19
C GLY A 255 -23.52 1.59 7.01
N ARG A 256 -22.32 1.59 6.42
CA ARG A 256 -22.05 2.34 5.19
C ARG A 256 -22.92 1.83 4.05
N MET A 257 -23.41 2.76 3.26
CA MET A 257 -24.13 2.47 2.03
C MET A 257 -23.16 2.30 0.87
N ILE A 258 -23.53 1.40 -0.03
CA ILE A 258 -22.91 1.24 -1.34
C ILE A 258 -23.94 1.74 -2.35
N TRP A 259 -23.53 2.63 -3.25
CA TRP A 259 -24.40 3.19 -4.28
C TRP A 259 -24.07 2.61 -5.65
N THR A 260 -25.05 2.60 -6.55
CA THR A 260 -24.83 2.29 -7.95
C THR A 260 -25.67 3.24 -8.81
N SER A 261 -25.12 3.68 -9.93
CA SER A 261 -25.86 4.54 -10.85
C SER A 261 -26.88 3.73 -11.64
N ILE A 262 -28.09 4.29 -11.76
CA ILE A 262 -29.14 3.82 -12.68
C ILE A 262 -28.67 4.13 -14.11
N HIS A 263 -28.90 3.22 -15.06
CA HIS A 263 -28.59 3.41 -16.48
C HIS A 263 -29.79 3.91 -17.26
#